data_AF-A0AAW5N4D2-F1
#
_entry.id   AF-A0AAW5N4D2-F1
#
_cell.length_a   1.000
_cell.length_b   1.000
_cell.length_c   1.000
_cell.angle_alpha   90.00
_cell.angle_beta   90.00
_cell.angle_gamma   90.00
#
_symmetry.space_group_name_H-M   'P 1'
#
loop_
_entity.id
_entity.type
_entity.pdbx_description
1 polymer ?
#
loop_
_entity_poly.entity_id
_entity_poly.type
_entity_poly.pdbx_seq_one_letter_code
_entity_poly.pdbx_strand_id
1 'polypeptide(L)'
;LAREQIRQAQDGHLPTLDLTASTGISDTSYSGSKTRGAAGTQYDDSNMGQNKVGLSFSLPIYQGGMVNSQVKQAQYNFVGASEQLESA
;
A
#
# COMPACT_ATOMS: atom_id res chain seq x y z
N LEU A 1 -1.58 22.96 -8.56
CA LEU A 1 -2.93 22.35 -8.56
C LEU A 1 -3.31 21.71 -9.91
N ALA A 2 -3.85 22.41 -10.93
CA ALA A 2 -4.31 21.75 -12.16
C ALA A 2 -3.20 20.97 -12.92
N ARG A 3 -1.98 21.53 -12.98
CA ARG A 3 -0.81 20.87 -13.60
C ARG A 3 -0.27 19.66 -12.83
N GLU A 4 -0.41 19.65 -11.50
CA GLU A 4 -0.02 18.51 -10.67
C GLU A 4 -0.97 17.34 -10.83
N GLN A 5 -2.28 17.62 -10.95
CA GLN A 5 -3.27 16.59 -11.22
C GLN A 5 -3.05 15.92 -12.59
N ILE A 6 -2.63 16.69 -13.61
CA ILE A 6 -2.27 16.14 -14.92
C ILE A 6 -1.05 15.22 -14.81
N ARG A 7 0.00 15.63 -14.07
CA ARG A 7 1.19 14.79 -13.84
C ARG A 7 0.86 13.51 -13.09
N GLN A 8 0.07 13.58 -12.02
CA GLN A 8 -0.36 12.39 -11.28
C GLN A 8 -1.17 11.42 -12.13
N ALA A 9 -2.03 11.94 -13.02
CA ALA A 9 -2.76 11.09 -13.96
C ALA A 9 -1.83 10.41 -14.97
N GLN A 10 -0.83 11.14 -15.49
CA GLN A 10 0.18 10.61 -16.43
C GLN A 10 1.10 9.55 -15.80
N ASP A 11 1.43 9.69 -14.52
CA ASP A 11 2.30 8.75 -13.80
C ASP A 11 1.60 7.43 -13.46
N GLY A 12 0.29 7.32 -13.71
CA GLY A 12 -0.49 6.10 -13.47
C GLY A 12 0.05 4.86 -14.22
N HIS A 13 0.85 5.01 -15.29
CA HIS A 13 1.36 3.90 -16.12
C HIS A 13 2.78 3.48 -15.74
N LEU A 14 3.37 4.12 -14.74
CA LEU A 14 4.73 3.84 -14.34
C LEU A 14 4.77 2.59 -13.44
N PRO A 15 5.85 1.79 -13.51
CA PRO A 15 6.07 0.74 -12.54
C PRO A 15 6.19 1.34 -11.14
N THR A 16 5.57 0.71 -10.16
CA THR A 16 5.73 1.02 -8.75
C THR A 16 6.53 -0.07 -8.06
N LEU A 17 7.34 0.31 -7.08
CA LEU A 17 8.08 -0.59 -6.21
C LEU A 17 7.80 -0.21 -4.76
N ASP A 18 7.12 -1.09 -4.05
CA ASP A 18 6.71 -0.92 -2.67
C ASP A 18 7.60 -1.76 -1.74
N LEU A 19 8.04 -1.15 -0.65
CA LEU A 19 8.74 -1.82 0.44
C LEU A 19 7.81 -1.91 1.64
N THR A 20 7.60 -3.14 2.11
CA THR A 20 6.82 -3.44 3.30
C THR A 20 7.73 -4.07 4.35
N ALA A 21 7.61 -3.62 5.60
CA ALA A 21 8.32 -4.21 6.72
C ALA A 21 7.36 -4.32 7.90
N SER A 22 7.38 -5.46 8.58
CA SER A 22 6.60 -5.68 9.80
C SER A 22 7.43 -6.38 10.85
N THR A 23 7.19 -6.01 12.09
CA THR A 23 7.76 -6.65 13.29
C THR A 23 6.60 -7.01 14.21
N GLY A 24 6.64 -8.21 14.76
CA GLY A 24 5.63 -8.72 15.67
C GLY A 24 6.27 -9.61 16.72
N ILE A 25 5.69 -9.65 17.91
CA ILE A 25 6.12 -10.52 19.00
C ILE A 25 4.93 -11.43 19.29
N SER A 26 5.18 -12.75 19.29
CA SER A 26 4.19 -13.76 19.66
C SER A 26 4.64 -14.42 20.95
N ASP A 27 3.93 -14.14 22.04
CA ASP A 27 4.14 -14.77 23.34
C ASP A 27 3.11 -15.89 23.54
N THR A 28 3.60 -17.11 23.76
CA THR A 28 2.78 -18.26 24.15
C THR A 28 3.18 -18.68 25.55
N SER A 29 2.33 -18.42 26.53
CA SER A 29 2.52 -18.83 27.92
C SER A 29 1.48 -19.87 28.33
N TYR A 30 1.91 -20.87 29.10
CA TYR A 30 1.05 -21.97 29.55
C TYR A 30 0.88 -21.94 31.08
N SER A 31 -0.32 -21.61 31.56
CA SER A 31 -0.64 -21.55 32.99
C SER A 31 -1.81 -22.46 33.39
N GLY A 32 -1.73 -23.08 34.57
CA GLY A 32 -2.78 -23.95 35.13
C GLY A 32 -2.28 -25.29 35.68
N SER A 33 -3.12 -25.99 36.46
CA SER A 33 -2.78 -27.29 37.06
C SER A 33 -2.61 -28.43 36.03
N LYS A 34 -3.00 -28.20 34.77
CA LYS A 34 -2.90 -29.16 33.66
C LYS A 34 -1.66 -28.96 32.77
N THR A 35 -0.75 -28.04 33.16
CA THR A 35 0.47 -27.74 32.41
C THR A 35 1.65 -28.66 32.70
N ARG A 36 1.41 -29.75 33.44
CA ARG A 36 2.39 -30.77 33.76
C ARG A 36 2.04 -32.02 32.96
N GLY A 37 2.90 -32.40 32.02
CA GLY A 37 2.81 -33.68 31.32
C GLY A 37 2.87 -34.85 32.30
N ALA A 38 2.47 -36.05 31.84
CA ALA A 38 2.37 -37.27 32.66
C ALA A 38 3.65 -37.67 33.42
N ALA A 39 4.80 -37.07 33.07
CA ALA A 39 6.12 -37.31 33.67
C ALA A 39 6.74 -36.06 34.36
N GLY A 40 5.94 -35.04 34.69
CA GLY A 40 6.44 -33.84 35.37
C GLY A 40 7.14 -32.80 34.47
N THR A 41 7.16 -33.01 33.15
CA THR A 41 7.60 -32.00 32.18
C THR A 41 6.58 -30.86 32.10
N GLN A 42 7.02 -29.65 32.43
CA GLN A 42 6.26 -28.42 32.19
C GLN A 42 6.34 -28.08 30.70
N TYR A 43 5.27 -27.53 30.13
CA TYR A 43 5.36 -26.93 28.80
C TYR A 43 6.24 -25.68 28.90
N ASP A 44 7.19 -25.55 27.99
CA ASP A 44 8.04 -24.38 27.91
C ASP A 44 7.25 -23.19 27.36
N ASP A 45 7.32 -22.05 28.06
CA ASP A 45 6.83 -20.78 27.54
C ASP A 45 7.73 -20.35 26.37
N SER A 46 7.14 -19.89 25.27
CA SER A 46 7.89 -19.45 24.10
C SER A 46 7.55 -18.01 23.73
N ASN A 47 8.58 -17.17 23.64
CA ASN A 47 8.50 -15.86 23.02
C ASN A 47 9.18 -15.93 21.64
N MET A 48 8.43 -15.67 20.58
CA MET A 48 8.93 -15.64 19.21
C MET A 48 8.77 -14.25 18.60
N GLY A 49 9.89 -13.57 18.41
CA GLY A 49 9.96 -12.36 17.59
C GLY A 49 9.94 -12.71 16.10
N GLN A 50 9.07 -12.04 15.34
CA GLN A 50 8.85 -12.25 13.91
C GLN A 50 9.08 -10.93 13.19
N ASN A 51 10.14 -10.87 12.38
CA ASN A 51 10.41 -9.74 11.50
C ASN A 51 10.20 -10.19 10.05
N LYS A 52 9.42 -9.44 9.28
CA LYS A 52 9.19 -9.69 7.86
C LYS A 52 9.51 -8.44 7.07
N VAL A 53 10.20 -8.62 5.94
CA VAL A 53 10.45 -7.57 4.96
C VAL A 53 10.03 -8.12 3.61
N GLY A 54 9.24 -7.35 2.87
CA GLY A 54 8.70 -7.72 1.57
C GLY A 54 8.88 -6.58 0.57
N LEU A 55 9.29 -6.92 -0.64
CA LEU A 55 9.33 -6.01 -1.78
C LEU A 55 8.22 -6.40 -2.75
N SER A 56 7.44 -5.44 -3.22
CA SER A 56 6.35 -5.65 -4.19
C SER A 56 6.57 -4.76 -5.40
N PHE A 57 6.69 -5.36 -6.58
CA PHE A 57 6.82 -4.65 -7.85
C PHE A 57 5.52 -4.79 -8.65
N SER A 58 4.99 -3.67 -9.14
CA SER A 58 3.76 -3.64 -9.94
C SER A 58 3.98 -2.80 -11.19
N LEU A 59 3.72 -3.36 -12.37
CA LEU A 59 3.79 -2.66 -13.65
C LEU A 59 2.45 -2.77 -14.39
N PRO A 60 1.68 -1.67 -14.50
CA PRO A 60 0.46 -1.67 -15.28
C PRO A 60 0.77 -1.73 -16.78
N ILE A 61 0.52 -2.87 -17.42
CA ILE A 61 0.74 -3.07 -18.87
C ILE A 61 -0.40 -2.51 -19.74
N TYR A 62 -1.61 -2.40 -19.18
CA TYR A 62 -2.76 -1.78 -19.85
C TYR A 62 -3.81 -1.35 -18.83
N GLN A 63 -4.18 -0.06 -18.82
CA GLN A 63 -5.12 0.53 -17.84
C GLN A 63 -6.48 0.92 -18.44
N GLY A 64 -6.86 0.33 -19.58
CA GLY A 64 -8.21 0.44 -20.13
C GLY A 64 -8.69 1.85 -20.49
N GLY A 65 -7.78 2.82 -20.67
CA GLY A 65 -8.13 4.18 -21.08
C GLY A 65 -8.63 5.11 -19.96
N MET A 66 -8.68 4.66 -18.70
CA MET A 66 -9.09 5.50 -17.55
C MET A 66 -8.25 6.78 -17.47
N VAL A 67 -6.95 6.65 -17.72
CA VAL A 67 -6.05 7.82 -17.70
C VAL A 67 -6.26 8.71 -18.91
N ASN A 68 -6.53 8.15 -20.10
CA ASN A 68 -6.82 8.97 -21.28
C ASN A 68 -8.03 9.89 -21.01
N SER A 69 -9.06 9.35 -20.34
CA SER A 69 -10.23 10.11 -19.92
C SER A 69 -9.90 11.16 -18.86
N GLN A 70 -9.10 10.84 -17.84
CA GLN A 70 -8.68 11.81 -16.82
C GLN A 70 -7.80 12.94 -17.39
N VAL A 71 -6.88 12.62 -18.31
CA VAL A 71 -6.02 13.60 -18.99
C VAL A 71 -6.87 14.52 -19.87
N LYS A 72 -7.83 13.97 -20.63
CA LYS A 72 -8.78 14.79 -21.40
C LYS A 72 -9.60 15.70 -20.50
N GLN A 73 -10.15 15.18 -19.40
CA GLN A 73 -10.93 15.98 -18.46
C GLN A 73 -10.10 17.11 -17.84
N ALA A 74 -8.85 16.84 -17.47
CA ALA A 74 -7.96 17.86 -16.95
C ALA A 74 -7.55 18.90 -18.01
N GLN A 75 -7.37 18.51 -19.27
CA GLN A 75 -7.17 19.45 -20.39
C GLN A 75 -8.39 20.35 -20.59
N TYR A 76 -9.61 19.78 -20.62
CA TYR A 76 -10.83 20.56 -20.74
C TYR A 76 -11.01 21.55 -19.58
N ASN A 77 -10.71 21.13 -18.35
CA ASN A 77 -10.73 22.03 -17.19
C ASN A 77 -9.69 23.16 -17.30
N PHE A 78 -8.49 22.88 -17.83
CA PHE A 78 -7.47 23.92 -18.05
C PHE A 78 -7.87 24.90 -19.15
N VAL A 79 -8.45 24.42 -20.26
CA VAL A 79 -8.95 25.27 -21.35
C VAL A 79 -10.10 26.14 -20.86
N GLY A 80 -11.11 25.56 -20.20
CA GLY A 80 -12.23 26.33 -19.67
C GLY A 80 -11.83 27.36 -18.61
N ALA A 81 -10.85 27.04 -17.75
CA ALA A 81 -10.30 28.01 -16.80
C ALA A 81 -9.50 29.13 -17.50
N SER A 82 -8.84 28.84 -18.62
CA SER A 82 -8.14 29.83 -19.43
C SER A 82 -9.12 30.74 -20.18
N GLU A 83 -10.21 30.18 -20.71
CA GLU A 83 -11.29 30.94 -21.35
C GLU A 83 -12.01 31.85 -20.34
N GLN A 84 -12.22 31.40 -19.10
CA GLN A 84 -12.80 32.24 -18.04
C GLN A 84 -11.86 33.37 -17.59
N LEU A 85 -10.55 33.17 -17.62
CA LEU A 85 -9.55 34.21 -17.33
C LEU A 85 -9.36 35.19 -18.49
N GLU A 86 -9.56 34.75 -19.74
CA GLU A 86 -9.53 35.61 -20.94
C GLU A 86 -10.85 36.41 -21.11
N SER A 87 -11.96 35.90 -20.55
CA SER A 87 -13.26 36.55 -20.52
C SER A 87 -13.43 37.58 -19.38
N ALA A 88 -12.47 37.70 -18.46
CA ALA A 88 -12.51 38.61 -17.31
C ALA A 88 -11.56 39.80 -17.52
#